data_AF-A0A6V7GVX5-F1
#
_entry.id   AF-A0A6V7GVX5-F1
#
_cell.length_a   1.000
_cell.length_b   1.000
_cell.length_c   1.000
_cell.angle_alpha   90.00
_cell.angle_beta   90.00
_cell.angle_gamma   90.00
#
_symmetry.space_group_name_H-M   'P 1'
#
loop_
_entity.id
_entity.type
_entity.pdbx_description
1 polymer ?
#
loop_
_entity_poly.entity_id
_entity_poly.type
_entity_poly.pdbx_seq_one_letter_code
_entity_poly.pdbx_strand_id
1 'polypeptide(L)' 'NGHNKPVPREGRPPLPTPNEFLCLVRASLKSKKISTVIHSKDVNKFQQAYWNLLKSNINGLKKLKKVKSAKPKVH' A
#
# COMPACT_ATOMS: atom_id res chain seq x y z
N ASN A 1 2.94 -12.71 -5.57
CA ASN A 1 2.58 -13.91 -6.36
C ASN A 1 2.79 -13.74 -7.86
N GLY A 2 2.58 -12.55 -8.45
CA GLY A 2 3.00 -12.29 -9.85
C GLY A 2 2.26 -13.10 -10.93
N HIS A 3 1.10 -13.67 -10.61
CA HIS A 3 0.36 -14.50 -11.55
C HIS A 3 -0.19 -13.66 -12.71
N ASN A 4 0.11 -14.07 -13.94
CA ASN A 4 -0.49 -13.54 -15.17
C ASN A 4 -1.57 -14.47 -15.76
N LYS A 5 -1.89 -15.56 -15.05
CA LYS A 5 -2.87 -16.57 -15.46
C LYS A 5 -3.75 -16.94 -14.26
N PRO A 6 -5.02 -17.32 -14.50
CA PRO A 6 -5.88 -17.82 -13.45
C PRO A 6 -5.34 -19.14 -12.87
N VAL A 7 -5.78 -19.46 -11.65
CA VAL A 7 -5.43 -20.73 -11.01
C VAL A 7 -6.02 -21.89 -11.82
N PRO A 8 -5.23 -22.91 -12.18
CA PRO A 8 -5.72 -24.08 -12.90
C PRO A 8 -6.84 -24.80 -12.15
N ARG A 9 -7.75 -25.43 -12.90
CA ARG A 9 -8.80 -26.30 -12.34
C ARG A 9 -8.19 -27.61 -11.82
N GLU A 10 -8.90 -28.26 -10.90
CA GLU A 10 -8.56 -29.58 -10.35
C GLU A 10 -8.16 -30.57 -11.47
N GLY A 11 -7.05 -31.29 -11.25
CA GLY A 11 -6.49 -32.25 -12.22
C GLY A 11 -5.47 -31.67 -13.21
N ARG A 12 -5.18 -30.36 -13.17
CA ARG A 12 -4.10 -29.73 -13.96
C ARG A 12 -2.89 -29.37 -13.09
N PRO A 13 -1.67 -29.33 -13.65
CA PRO A 13 -0.47 -28.99 -12.88
C PRO A 13 -0.60 -27.65 -12.15
N PRO A 14 -0.19 -27.56 -10.86
CA PRO A 14 -0.27 -26.31 -10.09
C PRO A 14 0.67 -25.24 -10.67
N LEU A 15 0.37 -23.98 -10.35
CA LEU A 15 1.23 -22.87 -10.71
C LEU A 15 2.59 -22.98 -9.98
N PRO A 16 3.68 -22.53 -10.62
CA PRO A 16 5.00 -22.54 -9.98
C PRO A 16 4.98 -21.67 -8.73
N THR A 17 5.75 -22.08 -7.72
CA THR A 17 5.92 -21.31 -6.49
C THR A 17 6.59 -19.97 -6.81
N PRO A 18 6.06 -18.83 -6.34
CA PRO A 18 6.67 -17.54 -6.59
C PRO A 18 8.05 -17.45 -5.94
N ASN A 19 9.08 -17.10 -6.73
CA ASN A 19 10.45 -16.96 -6.25
C ASN A 19 10.70 -15.62 -5.53
N GLU A 20 9.94 -14.58 -5.89
CA GLU A 20 10.09 -13.23 -5.34
C GLU A 20 8.81 -12.74 -4.65
N PHE A 21 9.00 -12.04 -3.53
CA PHE A 21 7.94 -11.28 -2.89
C PHE A 21 7.69 -9.99 -3.66
N LEU A 22 6.46 -9.85 -4.17
CA LEU A 22 6.01 -8.73 -4.97
C LEU A 22 4.77 -8.11 -4.34
N CYS A 23 4.72 -6.78 -4.29
CA CYS A 23 3.55 -6.03 -3.84
C CYS A 23 2.84 -5.40 -5.04
N LEU A 24 1.50 -5.48 -5.09
CA LEU A 24 0.70 -4.85 -6.14
C LEU A 24 -0.05 -3.66 -5.58
N VAL A 25 0.23 -2.48 -6.12
CA VAL A 25 -0.46 -1.23 -5.76
C VAL A 25 -1.39 -0.83 -6.89
N ARG A 26 -2.64 -0.49 -6.55
CA ARG A 26 -3.66 -0.05 -7.52
C ARG A 26 -4.32 1.23 -7.03
N ALA A 27 -4.60 2.14 -7.96
CA ALA A 27 -5.43 3.31 -7.70
C ALA A 27 -6.48 3.45 -8.80
N SER A 28 -7.66 3.91 -8.42
CA SER A 28 -8.80 4.08 -9.33
C SER A 28 -9.49 5.40 -9.05
N LEU A 29 -9.77 6.15 -10.12
CA LEU A 29 -10.60 7.36 -10.08
C LEU A 29 -11.65 7.25 -11.18
N LYS A 30 -12.88 6.91 -10.78
CA LYS A 30 -13.99 6.64 -11.71
C LYS A 30 -13.59 5.57 -12.73
N SER A 31 -13.48 5.93 -14.00
CA SER A 31 -13.06 5.04 -15.10
C SER A 31 -11.55 4.90 -15.26
N LYS A 32 -10.75 5.80 -14.69
CA LYS A 32 -9.28 5.77 -14.81
C LYS A 32 -8.69 4.84 -13.77
N LYS A 33 -7.92 3.84 -14.22
CA LYS A 33 -7.28 2.82 -13.37
C LYS A 33 -5.78 2.79 -13.66
N ILE A 34 -4.98 2.74 -12.61
CA ILE A 34 -3.53 2.53 -12.69
C ILE A 34 -3.12 1.41 -11.73
N SER A 35 -2.11 0.65 -12.11
CA SER A 35 -1.54 -0.42 -11.29
C SER A 35 -0.04 -0.53 -11.50
N THR A 36 0.70 -0.79 -10.42
CA THR A 36 2.14 -1.07 -10.49
C THR A 36 2.52 -2.21 -9.56
N VAL A 37 3.53 -2.98 -9.95
CA VAL A 37 4.15 -4.02 -9.12
C VAL A 37 5.44 -3.47 -8.52
N ILE A 38 5.65 -3.71 -7.22
CA ILE A 38 6.83 -3.28 -6.49
C ILE A 38 7.64 -4.52 -6.13
N HIS A 39 8.88 -4.54 -6.60
CA HIS A 39 9.88 -5.52 -6.21
C HIS A 39 10.52 -5.11 -4.88
N SER A 40 11.00 -6.09 -4.11
CA SER A 40 11.70 -5.86 -2.84
C SER A 40 12.85 -4.83 -2.95
N LYS A 41 13.58 -4.84 -4.07
CA LYS A 41 14.72 -3.94 -4.34
C LYS A 41 14.35 -2.46 -4.38
N ASP A 42 13.12 -2.15 -4.80
CA ASP A 42 12.67 -0.76 -5.03
C ASP A 42 11.76 -0.23 -3.92
N VAL A 43 11.46 -1.03 -2.89
CA VAL A 43 10.54 -0.69 -1.79
C VAL A 43 10.92 0.65 -1.14
N ASN A 44 12.20 0.85 -0.83
CA ASN A 44 12.66 2.05 -0.14
C ASN A 44 12.44 3.33 -0.96
N LYS A 45 12.76 3.29 -2.26
CA LYS A 45 12.57 4.43 -3.17
C LYS A 45 11.08 4.71 -3.38
N PHE A 46 10.31 3.64 -3.62
CA PHE A 46 8.87 3.74 -3.78
C PHE A 46 8.22 4.34 -2.54
N GLN A 47 8.57 3.86 -1.34
CA GLN A 47 7.98 4.30 -0.08
C GLN A 47 8.20 5.79 0.16
N GLN A 48 9.40 6.32 -0.10
CA GLN A 48 9.69 7.74 0.08
C GLN A 48 8.84 8.61 -0.87
N ALA A 49 8.83 8.28 -2.17
CA ALA A 49 8.05 9.03 -3.16
C ALA A 49 6.54 8.92 -2.90
N TYR A 50 6.06 7.71 -2.60
CA TYR A 50 4.66 7.43 -2.31
C TYR A 50 4.17 8.14 -1.05
N TRP A 51 4.97 8.15 0.02
CA TRP A 51 4.66 8.89 1.24
C TRP A 51 4.54 10.39 1.01
N ASN A 52 5.49 10.98 0.28
CA ASN A 52 5.47 12.41 -0.04
C ASN A 52 4.25 12.79 -0.89
N LEU A 53 3.87 11.92 -1.84
CA LEU A 53 2.63 12.06 -2.61
C LEU A 53 1.40 12.07 -1.70
N LEU A 54 1.27 11.07 -0.81
CA LEU A 54 0.10 10.99 0.08
C LEU A 54 0.03 12.17 1.05
N LYS A 55 1.14 12.55 1.67
CA LYS A 55 1.19 13.64 2.64
C LYS A 55 0.83 15.00 2.03
N SER A 56 1.23 15.26 0.79
CA SER A 56 0.91 16.51 0.10
C SER A 56 -0.55 16.56 -0.37
N ASN A 57 -1.11 15.43 -0.80
CA ASN A 57 -2.46 15.37 -1.38
C ASN A 57 -3.58 15.13 -0.35
N ILE A 58 -3.31 14.44 0.77
CA ILE A 58 -4.31 14.14 1.81
C ILE A 58 -4.23 15.19 2.94
N ASN A 59 -4.49 16.45 2.58
CA ASN A 59 -4.39 17.59 3.50
C ASN A 59 -5.74 18.11 4.02
N GLY A 60 -6.86 17.65 3.44
CA GLY A 60 -8.22 18.13 3.76
C GLY A 60 -8.86 17.51 5.02
N LEU A 61 -8.09 16.82 5.86
CA LEU A 61 -8.60 16.18 7.07
C LEU A 61 -8.71 17.16 8.24
N LYS A 62 -9.71 16.96 9.10
CA LYS A 62 -9.85 17.74 10.34
C LYS A 62 -8.61 17.55 11.21
N LYS A 63 -7.99 18.66 11.65
CA LYS A 63 -6.84 18.62 12.57
C LYS A 63 -7.25 17.89 13.86
N LEU A 64 -6.42 16.94 14.27
CA LEU A 64 -6.59 16.28 15.56
C LEU A 64 -6.49 17.35 16.65
N LYS A 65 -7.56 17.53 17.43
CA LYS A 65 -7.51 18.37 18.63
C LYS A 65 -6.56 17.68 19.61
N LYS A 66 -5.38 18.25 19.84
CA LYS A 66 -4.52 17.80 20.94
C LYS A 66 -5.30 18.03 22.23
N VAL A 67 -5.75 16.95 22.87
CA VAL A 67 -6.26 17.02 24.24
C VAL A 67 -5.08 17.52 25.06
N LYS A 68 -5.20 18.71 25.65
CA LYS A 68 -4.21 19.19 26.61
C LYS A 68 -4.24 18.18 27.76
N SER A 69 -3.18 17.38 27.91
CA SER A 69 -3.01 16.55 29.08
C SER A 69 -3.08 17.47 30.29
N ALA A 70 -4.13 17.32 31.11
CA ALA A 70 -4.21 17.99 32.39
C ALA A 70 -2.99 17.53 33.20
N LYS A 71 -2.14 18.47 33.61
CA LYS A 71 -1.08 18.18 34.58
C LYS A 71 -1.76 17.60 35.83
N PRO A 72 -1.28 16.49 36.41
CA PRO A 72 -1.83 16.01 37.67
C PRO A 72 -1.60 17.08 38.72
N LYS A 73 -2.69 17.57 39.34
CA LYS A 73 -2.58 18.37 40.55
C LYS A 73 -2.12 17.42 41.66
N VAL A 74 -0.83 17.47 41.98
CA VAL A 74 -0.30 16.86 43.20
C VAL A 74 -0.82 17.72 44.35
N HIS A 75 -1.63 17.10 45.21
CA HIS A 75 -2.09 17.65 46.48
C HIS A 75 -1.04 17.41 47.55
#